data_AF-A0A069D399-F1
#
_entry.id   AF-A0A069D399-F1
#
_cell.length_a   1.000
_cell.length_b   1.000
_cell.length_c   1.000
_cell.angle_alpha   90.00
_cell.angle_beta   90.00
_cell.angle_gamma   90.00
#
_symmetry.space_group_name_H-M   'P 1'
#
loop_
_entity.id
_entity.type
_entity.pdbx_description
1 polymer ?
#
loop_
_entity_poly.entity_id
_entity_poly.type
_entity_poly.pdbx_seq_one_letter_code
_entity_poly.pdbx_strand_id
1 'polypeptide(L)'
;MVLHTREIFFNAEGWPVVSPERYAGTKSRRFTVKDMLGEWEIMRVIEPLHERQLEAGQVLWGEGQLVDDEINRSSVYHFEKDKTLREGGRWSFYADKQLLDLTIKGESIRNLIIFAGHDWERQTETILFTGLDQRGRSVWGKRIR
;
A
#
# COMPACT_ATOMS: atom_id res chain seq x y z
N MET A 1 22.72 -7.97 -10.70
CA MET A 1 22.04 -6.72 -10.29
C MET A 1 20.60 -6.82 -10.78
N VAL A 2 19.61 -6.66 -9.90
CA VAL A 2 18.20 -6.67 -10.29
C VAL A 2 17.71 -5.22 -10.25
N LEU A 3 17.42 -4.63 -11.41
CA LEU A 3 16.91 -3.27 -11.50
C LEU A 3 15.38 -3.30 -11.40
N HIS A 4 14.81 -2.52 -10.48
CA HIS A 4 13.36 -2.42 -10.33
C HIS A 4 12.88 -1.06 -10.82
N THR A 5 12.02 -1.06 -11.84
CA THR A 5 11.30 0.13 -12.32
C THR A 5 9.89 0.12 -11.72
N ARG A 6 9.42 1.26 -11.21
CA ARG A 6 8.07 1.44 -10.65
C ARG A 6 7.45 2.72 -11.19
N GLU A 7 6.15 2.71 -11.38
CA GLU A 7 5.40 3.91 -11.77
C GLU A 7 5.30 4.89 -10.59
N ILE A 8 5.28 6.17 -10.92
CA ILE A 8 5.07 7.27 -9.98
C ILE A 8 3.82 8.02 -10.43
N PHE A 9 2.96 8.34 -9.46
CA PHE A 9 1.76 9.14 -9.64
C PHE A 9 1.86 10.39 -8.78
N PHE A 10 1.16 11.45 -9.16
CA PHE A 10 1.02 12.64 -8.31
C PHE A 10 -0.36 12.64 -7.70
N ASN A 11 -0.43 12.72 -6.38
CA ASN A 11 -1.71 12.84 -5.67
C ASN A 11 -2.30 14.25 -5.85
N ALA A 12 -3.54 14.45 -5.37
CA ALA A 12 -4.23 15.75 -5.49
C ALA A 12 -3.51 16.90 -4.77
N GLU A 13 -2.59 16.58 -3.85
CA GLU A 13 -1.79 17.53 -3.08
C GLU A 13 -0.43 17.83 -3.73
N GLY A 14 -0.13 17.20 -4.87
CA GLY A 14 1.11 17.39 -5.62
C GLY A 14 2.29 16.56 -5.13
N TRP A 15 2.07 15.57 -4.25
CA TRP A 15 3.11 14.66 -3.78
C TRP A 15 3.28 13.45 -4.71
N PRO A 16 4.53 13.07 -5.03
CA PRO A 16 4.79 11.83 -5.75
C PRO A 16 4.54 10.61 -4.86
N VAL A 17 3.79 9.65 -5.38
CA VAL A 17 3.49 8.37 -4.74
C VAL A 17 3.84 7.23 -5.69
N VAL A 18 4.38 6.14 -5.15
CA VAL A 18 5.00 5.08 -5.96
C VAL A 18 4.11 3.85 -6.00
N SER A 19 4.07 3.16 -7.14
CA SER A 19 3.40 1.86 -7.28
C SER A 19 3.98 0.83 -6.29
N PRO A 20 3.14 0.02 -5.61
CA PRO A 20 3.63 -1.09 -4.80
C PRO A 20 4.41 -2.11 -5.64
N GLU A 21 3.90 -2.40 -6.85
CA GLU A 21 4.45 -3.39 -7.76
C GLU A 21 5.39 -2.79 -8.82
N ARG A 22 6.23 -3.64 -9.38
CA ARG A 22 7.11 -3.29 -10.50
C ARG A 22 6.30 -3.00 -11.77
N TYR A 23 6.77 -2.05 -12.56
CA TYR A 23 6.16 -1.67 -13.82
C TYR A 23 6.13 -2.86 -14.79
N ALA A 24 4.94 -3.14 -15.33
CA ALA A 24 4.71 -4.21 -16.28
C ALA A 24 4.06 -3.72 -17.59
N GLY A 25 3.84 -2.41 -17.77
CA GLY A 25 3.12 -1.87 -18.92
C GLY A 25 1.65 -2.28 -18.99
N THR A 26 1.04 -2.60 -17.84
CA THR A 26 -0.38 -2.97 -17.73
C THR A 26 -1.25 -1.86 -18.29
N LYS A 27 -2.26 -2.23 -19.09
CA LYS A 27 -3.16 -1.24 -19.71
C LYS A 27 -3.97 -0.54 -18.63
N SER A 28 -3.97 0.79 -18.67
CA SER A 28 -4.86 1.58 -17.81
C SER A 28 -6.33 1.25 -18.10
N ARG A 29 -7.13 1.13 -17.03
CA ARG A 29 -8.58 0.92 -17.11
C ARG A 29 -9.27 1.68 -15.99
N ARG A 30 -10.54 1.99 -16.19
CA ARG A 30 -11.39 2.55 -15.12
C ARG A 30 -12.03 1.43 -14.32
N PHE A 31 -12.11 1.64 -13.01
CA PHE A 31 -12.67 0.71 -12.05
C PHE A 31 -14.03 1.17 -11.56
N THR A 32 -14.83 0.20 -11.14
CA THR A 32 -16.14 0.38 -10.53
C THR A 32 -16.10 -0.03 -9.05
N VAL A 33 -17.15 0.32 -8.29
CA VAL A 33 -17.27 -0.09 -6.89
C VAL A 33 -17.23 -1.62 -6.72
N LYS A 34 -17.76 -2.37 -7.70
CA LYS A 34 -17.73 -3.84 -7.66
C LYS A 34 -16.32 -4.41 -7.74
N ASP A 35 -15.41 -3.71 -8.43
CA ASP A 35 -14.01 -4.11 -8.56
C ASP A 35 -13.23 -3.94 -7.25
N MET A 36 -13.74 -3.13 -6.32
CA MET A 36 -13.08 -2.91 -5.01
C MET A 36 -13.40 -4.01 -4.00
N LEU A 37 -14.43 -4.81 -4.24
CA LEU A 37 -14.85 -5.87 -3.33
C LEU A 37 -13.84 -7.03 -3.36
N GLY A 38 -13.63 -7.66 -2.21
CA GLY A 38 -12.78 -8.84 -2.08
C GLY A 38 -11.65 -8.67 -1.08
N GLU A 39 -10.60 -9.47 -1.26
CA GLU A 39 -9.45 -9.53 -0.36
C GLU A 39 -8.36 -8.59 -0.85
N TRP A 40 -7.82 -7.77 0.07
CA TRP A 40 -6.75 -6.82 -0.20
C TRP A 40 -5.60 -7.00 0.77
N GLU A 41 -4.38 -6.96 0.26
CA GLU A 41 -3.16 -6.85 1.04
C GLU A 41 -2.79 -5.38 1.15
N ILE A 42 -2.72 -4.86 2.37
CA ILE A 42 -2.43 -3.46 2.62
C ILE A 42 -1.19 -3.37 3.50
N MET A 43 -0.22 -2.59 3.05
CA MET A 43 1.02 -2.30 3.76
C MET A 43 1.11 -0.80 4.03
N ARG A 44 1.54 -0.46 5.25
CA ARG A 44 1.94 0.90 5.60
C ARG A 44 3.45 0.92 5.73
N VAL A 45 4.09 1.86 5.08
CA VAL A 45 5.52 2.09 5.21
C VAL A 45 5.70 3.05 6.36
N ILE A 46 6.01 2.52 7.54
CA ILE A 46 6.34 3.30 8.72
C ILE A 46 7.85 3.22 8.99
N GLU A 47 8.35 4.21 9.70
CA GLU A 47 9.71 4.21 10.23
C GLU A 47 9.89 3.02 11.20
N PRO A 48 11.07 2.36 11.20
CA PRO A 48 11.32 1.27 12.12
C PRO A 48 11.20 1.77 13.56
N LEU A 49 10.46 1.03 14.38
CA LEU A 49 10.25 1.37 15.79
C LEU A 49 11.40 0.90 16.68
N HIS A 50 12.24 0.00 16.16
CA HIS A 50 13.36 -0.57 16.89
C HIS A 50 14.54 0.40 16.94
N GLU A 51 14.95 0.79 18.15
CA GLU A 51 16.19 1.53 18.38
C GLU A 51 17.34 0.54 18.59
N ARG A 52 18.28 0.51 17.64
CA ARG A 52 19.50 -0.28 17.78
C ARG A 52 20.45 0.34 18.79
N GLN A 53 21.08 -0.51 19.61
CA GLN A 53 22.16 -0.06 20.48
C GLN A 53 23.42 0.14 19.65
N LEU A 54 23.96 1.35 19.68
CA LEU A 54 25.15 1.71 18.93
C LEU A 54 26.33 1.91 19.89
N GLU A 55 27.46 1.30 19.59
CA GLU A 55 28.74 1.57 20.25
C GLU A 55 29.60 2.42 19.31
N ALA A 56 29.94 3.65 19.71
CA ALA A 56 30.65 4.62 18.87
C ALA A 56 30.01 4.85 17.48
N GLY A 57 28.67 4.76 17.37
CA GLY A 57 27.93 4.92 16.12
C GLY A 57 27.94 3.68 15.21
N GLN A 58 28.45 2.54 15.69
CA GLN A 58 28.45 1.26 14.99
C GLN A 58 27.44 0.29 15.60
N VAL A 59 26.80 -0.52 14.74
CA VAL A 59 26.00 -1.67 15.17
C VAL A 59 26.93 -2.73 15.74
N LEU A 60 26.55 -3.31 16.88
CA LEU A 60 27.35 -4.33 17.55
C LEU A 60 27.54 -5.59 16.70
N TRP A 61 28.67 -6.26 16.91
CA TRP A 61 28.96 -7.55 16.26
C TRP A 61 27.90 -8.59 16.62
N GLY A 62 27.29 -9.21 15.61
CA GLY A 62 26.22 -10.20 15.79
C GLY A 62 24.81 -9.62 15.71
N GLU A 63 24.64 -8.29 15.71
CA GLU A 63 23.33 -7.66 15.59
C GLU A 63 22.93 -7.34 14.14
N GLY A 64 23.72 -7.67 13.13
CA GLY A 64 23.46 -7.28 11.74
C GLY A 64 22.20 -7.88 11.06
N GLN A 65 21.42 -8.70 11.76
CA GLN A 65 20.16 -9.26 11.23
C GLN A 65 19.01 -8.28 11.44
N LEU A 66 18.05 -8.29 10.52
CA LEU A 66 16.78 -7.56 10.71
C LEU A 66 15.98 -8.22 11.83
N VAL A 67 15.46 -7.41 12.75
CA VAL A 67 14.46 -7.85 13.72
C VAL A 67 13.05 -7.54 13.21
N ASP A 68 12.04 -8.26 13.72
CA ASP A 68 10.68 -8.19 13.19
C ASP A 68 10.09 -6.76 13.22
N ASP A 69 10.44 -5.95 14.21
CA ASP A 69 9.99 -4.56 14.37
C ASP A 69 10.68 -3.56 13.43
N GLU A 70 11.65 -4.01 12.63
CA GLU A 70 12.30 -3.20 11.59
C GLU A 70 11.69 -3.37 10.20
N ILE A 71 10.71 -4.27 10.06
CA ILE A 71 10.12 -4.64 8.77
C ILE A 71 8.66 -4.21 8.70
N ASN A 72 8.32 -3.49 7.63
CA ASN A 72 6.93 -3.19 7.30
C ASN A 72 6.25 -4.44 6.71
N ARG A 73 5.34 -5.06 7.47
CA ARG A 73 4.54 -6.20 7.03
C ARG A 73 3.17 -5.76 6.52
N SER A 74 2.70 -6.39 5.46
CA SER A 74 1.32 -6.22 4.99
C SER A 74 0.33 -6.91 5.94
N SER A 75 -0.93 -6.51 5.88
CA SER A 75 -2.05 -7.20 6.51
C SER A 75 -3.18 -7.36 5.51
N VAL A 76 -3.95 -8.44 5.64
CA VAL A 76 -5.09 -8.71 4.77
C VAL A 76 -6.33 -8.00 5.31
N TYR A 77 -7.07 -7.35 4.43
CA TYR A 77 -8.34 -6.69 4.69
C TYR A 77 -9.41 -7.14 3.71
N HIS A 78 -10.63 -7.35 4.17
CA HIS A 78 -11.76 -7.75 3.33
C HIS A 78 -12.72 -6.58 3.11
N PHE A 79 -12.89 -6.17 1.85
CA PHE A 79 -13.75 -5.07 1.45
C PHE A 79 -15.16 -5.60 1.19
N GLU A 80 -16.11 -5.24 2.04
CA GLU A 80 -17.49 -5.73 1.99
C GLU A 80 -18.45 -4.76 1.27
N LYS A 81 -19.58 -5.30 0.78
CA LYS A 81 -20.55 -4.56 -0.06
C LYS A 81 -21.19 -3.36 0.64
N ASP A 82 -21.24 -3.37 1.96
CA ASP A 82 -21.78 -2.32 2.82
C ASP A 82 -20.78 -1.18 3.10
N LYS A 83 -19.64 -1.17 2.39
CA LYS A 83 -18.56 -0.18 2.54
C LYS A 83 -17.81 -0.29 3.88
N THR A 84 -17.89 -1.44 4.53
CA THR A 84 -17.11 -1.76 5.73
C THR A 84 -15.93 -2.68 5.41
N LEU A 85 -14.98 -2.71 6.33
CA LEU A 85 -13.91 -3.71 6.36
C LEU A 85 -14.25 -4.74 7.43
N ARG A 86 -14.09 -6.03 7.11
CA ARG A 86 -14.34 -7.12 8.06
C ARG A 86 -13.51 -6.99 9.33
N GLU A 87 -12.26 -6.56 9.19
CA GLU A 87 -11.29 -6.37 10.27
C GLU A 87 -11.55 -5.11 11.11
N GLY A 88 -12.60 -4.35 10.77
CA GLY A 88 -12.93 -3.09 11.42
C GLY A 88 -12.37 -1.90 10.65
N GLY A 89 -13.30 -1.08 10.15
CA GLY A 89 -12.98 0.08 9.34
C GLY A 89 -14.03 0.35 8.28
N ARG A 90 -13.76 1.32 7.43
CA ARG A 90 -14.65 1.71 6.32
C ARG A 90 -13.83 2.03 5.09
N TRP A 91 -14.42 1.84 3.93
CA TRP A 91 -13.82 2.23 2.66
C TRP A 91 -14.84 2.99 1.82
N SER A 92 -14.38 3.85 0.92
CA SER A 92 -15.25 4.58 -0.01
C SER A 92 -14.51 4.85 -1.30
N PHE A 93 -15.07 4.37 -2.40
CA PHE A 93 -14.48 4.52 -3.73
C PHE A 93 -15.26 5.52 -4.57
N TYR A 94 -14.56 6.51 -5.10
CA TYR A 94 -15.10 7.56 -5.98
C TYR A 94 -14.75 7.23 -7.43
N ALA A 95 -15.67 6.59 -8.13
CA ALA A 95 -15.44 6.07 -9.49
C ALA A 95 -15.22 7.19 -10.55
N ASP A 96 -15.72 8.39 -10.29
CA ASP A 96 -15.47 9.57 -11.13
C ASP A 96 -14.00 10.00 -11.10
N LYS A 97 -13.36 9.96 -9.92
CA LYS A 97 -11.96 10.36 -9.72
C LYS A 97 -10.97 9.20 -9.69
N GLN A 98 -11.47 7.96 -9.62
CA GLN A 98 -10.64 6.75 -9.39
C GLN A 98 -9.83 6.83 -8.10
N LEU A 99 -10.43 7.39 -7.05
CA LEU A 99 -9.82 7.56 -5.73
C LEU A 99 -10.51 6.68 -4.69
N LEU A 100 -9.73 6.19 -3.74
CA LEU A 100 -10.18 5.41 -2.60
C LEU A 100 -9.88 6.15 -1.29
N ASP A 101 -10.89 6.27 -0.45
CA ASP A 101 -10.74 6.64 0.95
C ASP A 101 -10.86 5.39 1.81
N LEU A 102 -10.04 5.32 2.86
CA LEU A 102 -9.92 4.16 3.71
C LEU A 102 -9.79 4.60 5.17
N THR A 103 -10.50 3.92 6.07
CA THR A 103 -10.37 4.11 7.51
C THR A 103 -10.01 2.78 8.14
N ILE A 104 -8.78 2.68 8.66
CA ILE A 104 -8.24 1.47 9.31
C ILE A 104 -7.72 1.87 10.68
N LYS A 105 -8.02 1.08 11.72
CA LYS A 105 -7.53 1.30 13.10
C LYS A 105 -7.77 2.73 13.63
N GLY A 106 -8.88 3.36 13.20
CA GLY A 106 -9.24 4.73 13.59
C GLY A 106 -8.54 5.85 12.80
N GLU A 107 -7.61 5.53 11.90
CA GLU A 107 -6.94 6.51 11.05
C GLU A 107 -7.63 6.59 9.68
N SER A 108 -7.99 7.81 9.26
CA SER A 108 -8.55 8.07 7.93
C SER A 108 -7.47 8.46 6.93
N ILE A 109 -7.33 7.64 5.90
CA ILE A 109 -6.43 7.81 4.76
C ILE A 109 -7.31 8.18 3.57
N ARG A 110 -6.98 9.27 2.87
CA ARG A 110 -7.81 9.81 1.80
C ARG A 110 -7.05 9.90 0.49
N ASN A 111 -7.78 9.98 -0.62
CA ASN A 111 -7.23 10.21 -1.96
C ASN A 111 -6.19 9.16 -2.40
N LEU A 112 -6.39 7.88 -2.03
CA LEU A 112 -5.57 6.79 -2.53
C LEU A 112 -5.86 6.59 -4.02
N ILE A 113 -4.81 6.57 -4.84
CA ILE A 113 -4.90 6.43 -6.29
C ILE A 113 -5.04 4.95 -6.62
N ILE A 114 -6.10 4.58 -7.35
CA ILE A 114 -6.38 3.22 -7.81
C ILE A 114 -5.91 3.07 -9.27
N PHE A 115 -5.17 2.01 -9.57
CA PHE A 115 -4.67 1.73 -10.91
C PHE A 115 -4.51 0.22 -11.15
N ALA A 116 -4.36 -0.18 -12.43
CA ALA A 116 -4.11 -1.57 -12.79
C ALA A 116 -2.61 -1.87 -12.75
N GLY A 117 -2.25 -3.07 -12.29
CA GLY A 117 -0.86 -3.52 -12.30
C GLY A 117 -0.77 -5.04 -12.43
N HIS A 118 0.42 -5.57 -12.18
CA HIS A 118 0.70 -7.00 -12.26
C HIS A 118 1.19 -7.50 -10.90
N ASP A 119 0.50 -8.51 -10.36
CA ASP A 119 0.95 -9.26 -9.19
C ASP A 119 2.03 -10.24 -9.65
N TRP A 120 3.29 -9.97 -9.32
CA TRP A 120 4.41 -10.79 -9.75
C TRP A 120 4.51 -12.11 -8.97
N GLU A 121 3.99 -12.20 -7.75
CA GLU A 121 3.96 -13.45 -6.99
C GLU A 121 2.91 -14.42 -7.56
N ARG A 122 1.80 -13.90 -8.09
CA ARG A 122 0.69 -14.69 -8.64
C ARG A 122 0.65 -14.74 -10.16
N GLN A 123 1.50 -13.96 -10.82
CA GLN A 123 1.59 -13.85 -12.28
C GLN A 123 0.26 -13.46 -12.94
N THR A 124 -0.48 -12.54 -12.33
CA THR A 124 -1.80 -12.11 -12.83
C THR A 124 -1.95 -10.60 -12.78
N GLU A 125 -2.75 -10.05 -13.69
CA GLU A 125 -3.16 -8.65 -13.58
C GLU A 125 -4.03 -8.46 -12.34
N THR A 126 -3.80 -7.37 -11.62
CA THR A 126 -4.53 -7.04 -10.40
C THR A 126 -4.80 -5.54 -10.30
N ILE A 127 -5.52 -5.17 -9.25
CA ILE A 127 -5.81 -3.79 -8.88
C ILE A 127 -4.86 -3.40 -7.76
N LEU A 128 -4.22 -2.26 -7.92
CA LEU A 128 -3.29 -1.69 -6.95
C LEU A 128 -3.83 -0.34 -6.49
N PHE A 129 -3.41 0.05 -5.29
CA PHE A 129 -3.51 1.45 -4.89
C PHE A 129 -2.25 1.93 -4.18
N THR A 130 -2.06 3.24 -4.25
CA THR A 130 -0.98 3.92 -3.56
C THR A 130 -1.42 5.31 -3.10
N GLY A 131 -0.81 5.80 -2.03
CA GLY A 131 -1.05 7.15 -1.53
C GLY A 131 -0.29 7.40 -0.24
N LEU A 132 -0.65 8.50 0.43
CA LEU A 132 -0.04 8.92 1.69
C LEU A 132 -1.10 9.00 2.79
N ASP A 133 -0.69 8.72 4.02
CA ASP A 133 -1.48 9.04 5.20
C ASP A 133 -1.32 10.52 5.60
N GLN A 134 -2.03 10.95 6.65
CA GLN A 134 -1.97 12.31 7.18
C GLN A 134 -0.61 12.72 7.75
N ARG A 135 0.30 11.76 7.98
CA ARG A 135 1.67 11.98 8.44
C ARG A 135 2.69 11.91 7.31
N GLY A 136 2.25 11.78 6.05
CA GLY A 136 3.13 11.65 4.88
C GLY A 136 3.74 10.26 4.71
N ARG A 137 3.23 9.23 5.39
CA ARG A 137 3.72 7.85 5.29
C ARG A 137 3.00 7.12 4.17
N SER A 138 3.75 6.33 3.42
CA SER A 138 3.23 5.64 2.23
C SER A 138 2.27 4.51 2.61
N VAL A 139 1.17 4.41 1.88
CA VAL A 139 0.18 3.34 2.03
C VAL A 139 0.03 2.65 0.69
N TRP A 140 0.27 1.35 0.69
CA TRP A 140 0.24 0.50 -0.49
C TRP A 140 -0.85 -0.56 -0.36
N GLY A 141 -1.51 -0.86 -1.46
CA GLY A 141 -2.54 -1.88 -1.53
C GLY A 141 -2.47 -2.71 -2.78
N LYS A 142 -2.72 -4.02 -2.64
CA LYS A 142 -2.83 -4.97 -3.73
C LYS A 142 -4.07 -5.83 -3.55
N ARG A 143 -4.90 -5.97 -4.59
CA ARG A 143 -6.02 -6.89 -4.57
C ARG A 143 -5.54 -8.33 -4.76
N ILE A 144 -6.04 -9.21 -3.93
CA ILE A 144 -5.66 -10.62 -3.84
C ILE A 144 -6.75 -11.50 -4.48
N ARG A 145 -8.02 -11.22 -4.19
CA ARG A 145 -9.18 -11.96 -4.70
C ARG A 145 -10.34 -11.01 -4.99
#